data_AF-A0A075G1H7-F1
#
_entry.id   AF-A0A075G1H7-F1
#
_cell.length_a   1.000
_cell.length_b   1.000
_cell.length_c   1.000
_cell.angle_alpha   90.00
_cell.angle_beta   90.00
_cell.angle_gamma   90.00
#
_symmetry.space_group_name_H-M   'P 1'
#
loop_
_entity.id
_entity.type
_entity.pdbx_description
1 polymer ?
#
loop_
_entity_poly.entity_id
_entity_poly.type
_entity_poly.pdbx_seq_one_letter_code
_entity_poly.pdbx_strand_id
1 'polypeptide(L)'
;MSNPEEFENEIRAVKEAVPDADESAIANEFTRYRDDFLVPPKHALRSVIEHFQKEAGMEVSAPNTSARRAAKSVERFSDLASDDTNVTIEVEVITYVPRMQMVRGEEKQIAFGWIEDNPWEEGGERTRWDFKDWGSHAENLSPGSVVRLEGVSVNEWNGKFSLNINQTSRVAVLRASERKVVVAPSEPTSIERVLNMDGFATVVARVISTDQRTVNKKDGSGTIDLVKGRLADDSGTIGFACFDTFEHPVGTLLKIEGAAIRRFRNTPELNIGERTKVEIYHDEGFSSLENLEASSVMQISELRDGANDVGITVQLTSWSSRTFTGKDDGAEKTVWGGDAVDPTGVCRITAWTELPIDDGSLPLAVKLSNVRVRSWQGTPDLTVDRTEQVEILDTIPWEAIDADTHSVEVDFSELLSGGSRSGVASTATVISVQPGSGIIHRCPECNKAMRDGACRDHGPQAGIEDLRLRIILDDGQTNGALILNRQSAEAFLGQTMADVQDATKNDGGEAFMADLRSRMLGRRHTFTGRAMIDPQGALLMADCFALADDNLEELANEVRERWGVFA
;
A
#
# COMPACT_ATOMS: atom_id res chain seq x y z
N MET A 1 33.47 16.53 -55.80
CA MET A 1 34.54 17.01 -54.89
C MET A 1 33.83 17.42 -53.62
N SER A 2 34.12 16.76 -52.50
CA SER A 2 33.53 17.06 -51.20
C SER A 2 34.03 18.44 -50.70
N ASN A 3 33.16 19.19 -50.01
CA ASN A 3 33.51 20.49 -49.46
C ASN A 3 34.13 20.29 -48.05
N PRO A 4 35.41 20.66 -47.81
CA PRO A 4 36.06 20.47 -46.51
C PRO A 4 35.36 21.18 -45.35
N GLU A 5 34.59 22.24 -45.63
CA GLU A 5 33.84 23.01 -44.62
C GLU A 5 32.72 22.21 -43.95
N GLU A 6 32.22 21.14 -44.57
CA GLU A 6 31.09 20.36 -44.02
C GLU A 6 31.49 19.47 -42.83
N PHE A 7 32.76 19.06 -42.75
CA PHE A 7 33.27 18.14 -41.71
C PHE A 7 34.37 18.79 -40.86
N GLU A 8 34.37 20.11 -40.71
CA GLU A 8 35.46 20.87 -40.09
C GLU A 8 35.84 20.35 -38.69
N ASN A 9 34.85 19.97 -37.87
CA ASN A 9 35.08 19.45 -36.52
C ASN A 9 35.67 18.03 -36.55
N GLU A 10 35.18 17.17 -37.43
CA GLU A 10 35.61 15.79 -37.61
C GLU A 10 37.00 15.71 -38.26
N ILE A 11 37.29 16.58 -39.24
CA ILE A 11 38.62 16.72 -39.86
C ILE A 11 39.65 17.15 -38.82
N ARG A 12 39.32 18.14 -37.97
CA ARG A 12 40.20 18.56 -36.87
C ARG A 12 40.54 17.41 -35.94
N ALA A 13 39.55 16.61 -35.55
CA ALA A 13 39.75 15.44 -34.68
C ALA A 13 40.61 14.34 -35.34
N VAL A 14 40.50 14.13 -36.66
CA VAL A 14 41.37 13.19 -37.39
C VAL A 14 42.80 13.72 -37.47
N LYS A 15 43.01 15.03 -37.73
CA LYS A 15 44.35 15.63 -37.76
C LYS A 15 45.04 15.68 -36.40
N GLU A 16 44.30 15.78 -35.31
CA GLU A 16 44.86 15.62 -33.96
C GLU A 16 45.45 14.21 -33.75
N ALA A 17 44.82 13.18 -34.33
CA ALA A 17 45.28 11.80 -34.23
C ALA A 17 46.33 11.42 -35.30
N VAL A 18 46.26 12.04 -36.48
CA VAL A 18 47.17 11.83 -37.62
C VAL A 18 47.52 13.18 -38.26
N PRO A 19 48.56 13.88 -37.76
CA PRO A 19 48.88 15.25 -38.17
C PRO A 19 49.17 15.44 -39.66
N ASP A 20 49.69 14.38 -40.31
CA ASP A 20 50.13 14.40 -41.70
C ASP A 20 49.03 14.00 -42.71
N ALA A 21 47.81 13.71 -42.24
CA ALA A 21 46.69 13.32 -43.11
C ALA A 21 46.11 14.51 -43.88
N ASP A 22 45.81 14.29 -45.17
CA ASP A 22 45.26 15.32 -46.06
C ASP A 22 43.78 15.61 -45.77
N GLU A 23 43.43 16.88 -45.59
CA GLU A 23 42.07 17.32 -45.22
C GLU A 23 41.02 16.96 -46.27
N SER A 24 41.38 17.00 -47.55
CA SER A 24 40.46 16.66 -48.63
C SER A 24 40.22 15.15 -48.72
N ALA A 25 41.24 14.34 -48.40
CA ALA A 25 41.09 12.89 -48.28
C ALA A 25 40.20 12.51 -47.09
N ILE A 26 40.38 13.15 -45.93
CA ILE A 26 39.53 12.93 -44.75
C ILE A 26 38.07 13.29 -45.04
N ALA A 27 37.81 14.43 -45.68
CA ALA A 27 36.46 14.86 -46.07
C ALA A 27 35.79 13.88 -47.05
N ASN A 28 36.56 13.34 -48.01
CA ASN A 28 36.05 12.32 -48.94
C ASN A 28 35.69 11.02 -48.23
N GLU A 29 36.47 10.58 -47.24
CA GLU A 29 36.16 9.36 -46.51
C GLU A 29 34.92 9.53 -45.63
N PHE A 30 34.74 10.68 -44.97
CA PHE A 30 33.48 10.98 -44.27
C PHE A 30 32.28 11.05 -45.21
N THR A 31 32.46 11.63 -46.39
CA THR A 31 31.41 11.66 -47.42
C THR A 31 31.03 10.24 -47.83
N ARG A 32 32.01 9.35 -48.00
CA ARG A 32 31.79 7.94 -48.32
C ARG A 32 31.00 7.19 -47.23
N TYR A 33 31.36 7.36 -45.96
CA TYR A 33 30.60 6.77 -44.84
C TYR A 33 29.17 7.28 -44.77
N ARG A 34 28.95 8.57 -45.04
CA ARG A 34 27.62 9.17 -45.06
C ARG A 34 26.78 8.69 -46.25
N ASP A 35 27.34 8.71 -47.45
CA ASP A 35 26.56 8.53 -48.67
C ASP A 35 26.45 7.05 -49.08
N ASP A 36 27.52 6.26 -48.90
CA ASP A 36 27.52 4.83 -49.28
C ASP A 36 27.01 3.93 -48.15
N PHE A 37 27.32 4.29 -46.89
CA PHE A 37 27.00 3.45 -45.72
C PHE A 37 25.91 4.05 -44.82
N LEU A 38 25.41 5.26 -45.13
CA LEU A 38 24.39 5.97 -44.35
C LEU A 38 24.77 6.14 -42.86
N VAL A 39 26.08 6.20 -42.57
CA VAL A 39 26.60 6.36 -41.22
C VAL A 39 26.88 7.85 -40.96
N PRO A 40 26.28 8.47 -39.93
CA PRO A 40 26.58 9.86 -39.60
C PRO A 40 28.07 10.07 -39.29
N PRO A 41 28.69 11.19 -39.69
CA PRO A 41 30.12 11.44 -39.54
C PRO A 41 30.67 11.22 -38.12
N LYS A 42 29.90 11.61 -37.09
CA LYS A 42 30.25 11.38 -35.68
C LYS A 42 30.43 9.90 -35.31
N HIS A 43 29.64 9.01 -35.92
CA HIS A 43 29.76 7.56 -35.70
C HIS A 43 30.86 6.92 -36.54
N ALA A 44 31.21 7.53 -37.68
CA ALA A 44 32.29 7.09 -38.56
C ALA A 44 33.69 7.55 -38.09
N LEU A 45 33.79 8.54 -37.21
CA LEU A 45 35.04 9.19 -36.78
C LEU A 45 36.14 8.20 -36.40
N ARG A 46 35.82 7.19 -35.58
CA ARG A 46 36.81 6.20 -35.14
C ARG A 46 37.35 5.35 -36.29
N SER A 47 36.46 4.93 -37.20
CA SER A 47 36.85 4.12 -38.37
C SER A 47 37.67 4.93 -39.37
N VAL A 48 37.38 6.22 -39.53
CA VAL A 48 38.16 7.13 -40.37
C VAL A 48 39.55 7.39 -39.76
N ILE A 49 39.64 7.62 -38.44
CA ILE A 49 40.94 7.74 -37.74
C ILE A 49 41.78 6.47 -37.90
N GLU A 50 41.19 5.29 -37.71
CA GLU A 50 41.90 4.00 -37.87
C GLU A 50 42.35 3.76 -39.32
N HIS A 51 41.60 4.25 -40.32
CA HIS A 51 41.98 4.19 -41.73
C HIS A 51 43.24 5.02 -42.00
N PHE A 52 43.25 6.29 -41.59
CA PHE A 52 44.39 7.19 -41.80
C PHE A 52 45.60 6.85 -40.92
N GLN A 53 45.41 6.28 -39.72
CA GLN A 53 46.51 5.76 -38.90
C GLN A 53 47.22 4.58 -39.58
N LYS A 54 46.47 3.70 -40.26
CA LYS A 54 47.05 2.60 -41.04
C LYS A 54 47.80 3.10 -42.27
N GLU A 55 47.27 4.09 -42.98
CA GLU A 55 47.97 4.70 -44.12
C GLU A 55 49.25 5.42 -43.69
N ALA A 56 49.26 6.06 -42.52
CA ALA A 56 50.43 6.72 -41.94
C ALA A 56 51.45 5.75 -41.31
N GLY A 57 51.21 4.42 -41.37
CA GLY A 57 52.10 3.42 -40.79
C GLY A 57 52.19 3.44 -39.26
N MET A 58 51.20 4.05 -38.59
CA MET A 58 51.11 4.07 -37.13
C MET A 58 50.58 2.72 -36.64
N GLU A 59 51.16 2.18 -35.55
CA GLU A 59 50.67 0.94 -34.93
C GLU A 59 49.26 1.16 -34.36
N VAL A 60 48.26 0.75 -35.14
CA VAL A 60 46.88 0.67 -34.67
C VAL A 60 46.78 -0.56 -33.78
N SER A 61 46.69 -0.36 -32.46
CA SER A 61 46.31 -1.44 -31.55
C SER A 61 44.97 -1.99 -32.00
N ALA A 62 44.99 -3.16 -32.64
CA ALA A 62 43.77 -3.86 -33.00
C ALA A 62 42.91 -4.00 -31.73
N PRO A 63 41.59 -3.76 -31.80
CA PRO A 63 40.73 -4.29 -30.75
C PRO A 63 41.02 -5.77 -30.69
N ASN A 64 41.27 -6.29 -29.49
CA ASN A 64 41.29 -7.72 -29.23
C ASN A 64 39.97 -8.29 -29.77
N THR A 65 39.95 -8.76 -31.01
CA THR A 65 39.01 -9.76 -31.45
C THR A 65 39.42 -11.01 -30.71
N SER A 66 39.01 -11.10 -29.45
CA SER A 66 38.97 -12.36 -28.75
C SER A 66 38.22 -13.30 -29.69
N ALA A 67 38.93 -14.33 -30.16
CA ALA A 67 38.31 -15.50 -30.78
C ALA A 67 37.00 -15.76 -30.04
N ARG A 68 35.89 -15.87 -30.76
CA ARG A 68 34.53 -16.07 -30.23
C ARG A 68 34.63 -17.05 -29.05
N ARG A 69 34.64 -16.52 -27.82
CA ARG A 69 35.00 -17.33 -26.63
C ARG A 69 33.99 -18.47 -26.60
N ALA A 70 34.48 -19.71 -26.50
CA ALA A 70 33.63 -20.88 -26.53
C ALA A 70 32.52 -20.71 -25.47
N ALA A 71 31.27 -20.94 -25.86
CA ALA A 71 30.14 -20.78 -24.93
C ALA A 71 30.30 -21.78 -23.80
N LYS A 72 30.37 -21.29 -22.55
CA LYS A 72 30.51 -22.12 -21.36
C LYS A 72 29.12 -22.40 -20.80
N SER A 73 28.62 -23.61 -20.99
CA SER A 73 27.33 -24.05 -20.42
C SER A 73 27.57 -24.73 -19.08
N VAL A 74 26.87 -24.29 -18.05
CA VAL A 74 26.97 -24.84 -16.67
C VAL A 74 25.58 -25.02 -16.07
N GLU A 75 25.49 -25.88 -15.05
CA GLU A 75 24.25 -26.10 -14.28
C GLU A 75 24.27 -25.40 -12.91
N ARG A 76 25.47 -25.12 -12.36
CA ARG A 76 25.66 -24.53 -11.04
C ARG A 76 26.49 -23.25 -11.11
N PHE A 77 26.24 -22.34 -10.19
CA PHE A 77 27.07 -21.15 -10.01
C PHE A 77 28.49 -21.50 -9.52
N SER A 78 28.66 -22.61 -8.81
CA SER A 78 29.98 -23.11 -8.36
C SER A 78 30.94 -23.41 -9.51
N ASP A 79 30.42 -23.61 -10.72
CA ASP A 79 31.22 -23.96 -11.90
C ASP A 79 31.71 -22.70 -12.66
N LEU A 80 31.39 -21.51 -12.15
CA LEU A 80 31.71 -20.22 -12.75
C LEU A 80 32.87 -19.52 -12.04
N ALA A 81 33.77 -18.94 -12.84
CA ALA A 81 34.89 -18.12 -12.43
C ALA A 81 34.66 -16.63 -12.74
N SER A 82 35.42 -15.73 -12.12
CA SER A 82 35.13 -14.29 -12.16
C SER A 82 35.42 -13.60 -13.49
N ASP A 83 36.17 -14.26 -14.38
CA ASP A 83 36.48 -13.81 -15.73
C ASP A 83 35.67 -14.55 -16.82
N ASP A 84 34.71 -15.40 -16.43
CA ASP A 84 33.87 -16.13 -17.35
C ASP A 84 32.95 -15.18 -18.14
N THR A 85 32.95 -15.37 -19.46
CA THR A 85 32.14 -14.60 -20.41
C THR A 85 31.49 -15.57 -21.40
N ASN A 86 30.38 -15.17 -21.99
CA ASN A 86 29.62 -16.02 -22.91
C ASN A 86 29.13 -17.31 -22.23
N VAL A 87 28.58 -17.14 -21.03
CA VAL A 87 28.04 -18.23 -20.20
C VAL A 87 26.61 -18.54 -20.60
N THR A 88 26.26 -19.83 -20.55
CA THR A 88 24.88 -20.31 -20.60
C THR A 88 24.52 -21.03 -19.30
N ILE A 89 23.45 -20.62 -18.64
CA ILE A 89 22.98 -21.21 -17.38
C ILE A 89 21.47 -21.07 -17.24
N GLU A 90 20.84 -22.06 -16.60
CA GLU A 90 19.42 -22.05 -16.25
C GLU A 90 19.26 -21.66 -14.77
N VAL A 91 18.43 -20.65 -14.51
CA VAL A 91 18.25 -20.07 -13.19
C VAL A 91 16.78 -19.76 -12.92
N GLU A 92 16.40 -19.74 -11.64
CA GLU A 92 15.15 -19.17 -11.20
C GLU A 92 15.33 -17.69 -10.85
N VAL A 93 14.48 -16.82 -11.40
CA VAL A 93 14.49 -15.38 -11.08
C VAL A 93 13.76 -15.18 -9.76
N ILE A 94 14.43 -14.66 -8.73
CA ILE A 94 13.84 -14.42 -7.41
C ILE A 94 13.32 -13.00 -7.29
N THR A 95 14.06 -12.01 -7.80
CA THR A 95 13.65 -10.61 -7.84
C THR A 95 14.08 -9.95 -9.15
N TYR A 96 13.33 -8.94 -9.59
CA TYR A 96 13.71 -8.07 -10.71
C TYR A 96 13.27 -6.65 -10.37
N VAL A 97 14.23 -5.72 -10.28
CA VAL A 97 13.99 -4.35 -9.84
C VAL A 97 14.60 -3.39 -10.87
N PRO A 98 13.79 -2.79 -11.75
CA PRO A 98 14.25 -1.78 -12.69
C PRO A 98 14.66 -0.50 -11.94
N ARG A 99 15.68 0.18 -12.44
CA ARG A 99 16.23 1.45 -11.95
C ARG A 99 16.60 2.32 -13.15
N MET A 100 16.25 3.60 -13.12
CA MET A 100 16.80 4.58 -14.06
C MET A 100 18.14 5.07 -13.52
N GLN A 101 19.19 4.99 -14.34
CA GLN A 101 20.52 5.46 -13.96
C GLN A 101 21.15 6.26 -15.10
N MET A 102 21.79 7.36 -14.75
CA MET A 102 22.58 8.15 -15.69
C MET A 102 23.92 7.43 -15.93
N VAL A 103 24.12 6.92 -17.14
CA VAL A 103 25.34 6.21 -17.54
C VAL A 103 25.98 6.95 -18.70
N ARG A 104 27.16 7.54 -18.46
CA ARG A 104 27.92 8.31 -19.45
C ARG A 104 27.12 9.49 -20.07
N GLY A 105 26.23 10.10 -19.30
CA GLY A 105 25.43 11.25 -19.73
C GLY A 105 24.08 10.91 -20.38
N GLU A 106 23.76 9.63 -20.57
CA GLU A 106 22.46 9.16 -21.06
C GLU A 106 21.66 8.49 -19.93
N GLU A 107 20.36 8.73 -19.88
CA GLU A 107 19.46 7.97 -19.01
C GLU A 107 19.27 6.54 -19.55
N LYS A 108 19.64 5.53 -18.77
CA LYS A 108 19.42 4.13 -19.12
C LYS A 108 18.67 3.41 -18.02
N GLN A 109 17.67 2.64 -18.43
CA GLN A 109 16.96 1.72 -17.54
C GLN A 109 17.82 0.46 -17.37
N ILE A 110 18.27 0.21 -16.14
CA ILE A 110 19.04 -0.97 -15.75
C ILE A 110 18.26 -1.68 -14.66
N ALA A 111 18.16 -3.01 -14.72
CA ALA A 111 17.52 -3.76 -13.64
C ALA A 111 18.53 -4.54 -12.82
N PHE A 112 18.18 -4.73 -11.54
CA PHE A 112 18.96 -5.48 -10.57
C PHE A 112 18.06 -6.51 -9.92
N GLY A 113 18.62 -7.67 -9.57
CA GLY A 113 17.83 -8.69 -8.87
C GLY A 113 18.65 -9.86 -8.41
N TRP A 114 17.94 -10.87 -7.92
CA TRP A 114 18.49 -12.13 -7.46
C TRP A 114 18.05 -13.28 -8.36
N ILE A 115 18.97 -14.20 -8.57
CA ILE A 115 18.76 -15.46 -9.30
C ILE A 115 19.31 -16.62 -8.47
N GLU A 116 18.69 -17.77 -8.61
CA GLU A 116 19.13 -19.03 -7.98
C GLU A 116 19.45 -20.08 -9.04
N ASP A 117 20.54 -20.82 -8.85
CA ASP A 117 20.86 -21.97 -9.68
C ASP A 117 19.99 -23.19 -9.32
N ASN A 118 20.08 -24.24 -10.13
CA ASN A 118 19.35 -25.50 -9.92
C ASN A 118 17.82 -25.35 -9.75
N PRO A 119 17.12 -24.76 -10.73
CA PRO A 119 15.69 -24.51 -10.63
C PRO A 119 14.83 -25.79 -10.67
N TRP A 120 15.38 -26.95 -11.06
CA TRP A 120 14.64 -28.17 -11.37
C TRP A 120 14.61 -29.23 -10.26
N GLU A 121 15.58 -29.25 -9.33
CA GLU A 121 15.58 -30.21 -8.22
C GLU A 121 14.83 -29.64 -7.00
N GLU A 122 13.67 -30.21 -6.69
CA GLU A 122 12.91 -29.87 -5.49
C GLU A 122 13.65 -30.36 -4.23
N GLY A 123 13.96 -29.42 -3.32
CA GLY A 123 14.69 -29.71 -2.07
C GLY A 123 16.21 -29.84 -2.22
N GLY A 124 16.77 -29.59 -3.41
CA GLY A 124 18.22 -29.52 -3.63
C GLY A 124 18.84 -28.24 -3.06
N GLU A 125 20.16 -28.27 -2.82
CA GLU A 125 20.91 -27.07 -2.43
C GLU A 125 20.90 -26.05 -3.59
N ARG A 126 20.60 -24.79 -3.29
CA ARG A 126 20.53 -23.68 -4.25
C ARG A 126 21.45 -22.55 -3.81
N THR A 127 22.21 -22.02 -4.76
CA THR A 127 23.08 -20.87 -4.55
C THR A 127 22.41 -19.64 -5.15
N ARG A 128 22.39 -18.53 -4.41
CA ARG A 128 21.82 -17.26 -4.85
C ARG A 128 22.90 -16.26 -5.24
N TRP A 129 22.82 -15.72 -6.45
CA TRP A 129 23.68 -14.64 -6.93
C TRP A 129 22.87 -13.37 -7.26
N ASP A 130 23.52 -12.22 -7.21
CA ASP A 130 23.00 -10.97 -7.77
C ASP A 130 23.10 -11.00 -9.31
N PHE A 131 22.22 -10.30 -10.01
CA PHE A 131 22.40 -9.98 -11.43
C PHE A 131 22.12 -8.52 -11.75
N LYS A 132 22.69 -8.07 -12.88
CA LYS A 132 22.44 -6.76 -13.49
C LYS A 132 22.01 -6.97 -14.94
N ASP A 133 20.84 -6.48 -15.28
CA ASP A 133 20.31 -6.48 -16.64
C ASP A 133 20.51 -5.11 -17.28
N TRP A 134 21.47 -5.07 -18.21
CA TRP A 134 21.83 -3.93 -19.04
C TRP A 134 21.05 -3.92 -20.36
N GLY A 135 20.26 -4.96 -20.64
CA GLY A 135 19.62 -5.20 -21.93
C GLY A 135 18.11 -4.98 -21.98
N SER A 136 17.49 -4.53 -20.87
CA SER A 136 16.04 -4.27 -20.79
C SER A 136 15.19 -5.53 -21.07
N HIS A 137 15.55 -6.66 -20.45
CA HIS A 137 14.89 -7.96 -20.62
C HIS A 137 13.72 -8.17 -19.65
N ALA A 138 13.05 -7.10 -19.21
CA ALA A 138 12.03 -7.14 -18.15
C ALA A 138 10.88 -8.13 -18.44
N GLU A 139 10.48 -8.26 -19.70
CA GLU A 139 9.41 -9.18 -20.12
C GLU A 139 9.74 -10.66 -19.85
N ASN A 140 11.03 -11.01 -19.90
CA ASN A 140 11.49 -12.40 -19.77
C ASN A 140 12.08 -12.72 -18.39
N LEU A 141 12.23 -11.74 -17.50
CA LEU A 141 12.86 -11.90 -16.18
C LEU A 141 11.86 -11.66 -15.04
N SER A 142 10.70 -12.30 -15.11
CA SER A 142 9.67 -12.17 -14.08
C SER A 142 10.00 -12.97 -12.81
N PRO A 143 9.86 -12.42 -11.59
CA PRO A 143 10.06 -13.17 -10.35
C PRO A 143 9.23 -14.46 -10.29
N GLY A 144 9.88 -15.58 -9.96
CA GLY A 144 9.34 -16.94 -9.97
C GLY A 144 9.47 -17.67 -11.31
N SER A 145 9.97 -17.01 -12.37
CA SER A 145 10.19 -17.66 -13.67
C SER A 145 11.51 -18.43 -13.68
N VAL A 146 11.52 -19.55 -14.41
CA VAL A 146 12.76 -20.27 -14.72
C VAL A 146 13.20 -19.85 -16.11
N VAL A 147 14.42 -19.35 -16.22
CA VAL A 147 14.96 -18.76 -17.44
C VAL A 147 16.30 -19.39 -17.79
N ARG A 148 16.55 -19.53 -19.09
CA ARG A 148 17.86 -19.85 -19.66
C ARG A 148 18.51 -18.56 -20.10
N LEU A 149 19.62 -18.21 -19.45
CA LEU A 149 20.45 -17.07 -19.79
C LEU A 149 21.56 -17.55 -20.73
N GLU A 150 21.68 -16.96 -21.92
CA GLU A 150 22.73 -17.26 -22.88
C GLU A 150 23.54 -16.01 -23.21
N GLY A 151 24.87 -16.13 -23.24
CA GLY A 151 25.76 -15.01 -23.56
C GLY A 151 25.90 -14.00 -22.42
N VAL A 152 25.72 -14.43 -21.17
CA VAL A 152 25.95 -13.59 -19.98
C VAL A 152 27.42 -13.60 -19.57
N SER A 153 27.83 -12.64 -18.76
CA SER A 153 29.19 -12.56 -18.20
C SER A 153 29.15 -12.52 -16.69
N VAL A 154 30.12 -13.15 -16.05
CA VAL A 154 30.30 -13.11 -14.61
C VAL A 154 31.03 -11.82 -14.24
N ASN A 155 30.66 -11.24 -13.11
CA ASN A 155 31.32 -10.09 -12.52
C ASN A 155 31.54 -10.35 -11.03
N GLU A 156 32.76 -10.16 -10.56
CA GLU A 156 33.14 -10.27 -9.15
C GLU A 156 33.47 -8.89 -8.58
N TRP A 157 32.89 -8.57 -7.42
CA TRP A 157 33.24 -7.38 -6.66
C TRP A 157 33.31 -7.70 -5.17
N ASN A 158 34.45 -7.42 -4.55
CA ASN A 158 34.69 -7.66 -3.12
C ASN A 158 34.34 -9.10 -2.67
N GLY A 159 34.72 -10.10 -3.49
CA GLY A 159 34.45 -11.51 -3.23
C GLY A 159 32.99 -11.95 -3.49
N LYS A 160 32.13 -11.06 -3.97
CA LYS A 160 30.76 -11.39 -4.37
C LYS A 160 30.64 -11.50 -5.89
N PHE A 161 30.10 -12.63 -6.33
CA PHE A 161 29.84 -12.92 -7.72
C PHE A 161 28.44 -12.44 -8.14
N SER A 162 28.32 -12.02 -9.40
CA SER A 162 27.09 -11.55 -10.02
C SER A 162 27.08 -11.85 -11.51
N LEU A 163 25.90 -11.94 -12.13
CA LEU A 163 25.78 -12.04 -13.58
C LEU A 163 25.42 -10.69 -14.21
N ASN A 164 26.08 -10.33 -15.30
CA ASN A 164 25.69 -9.24 -16.19
C ASN A 164 24.97 -9.82 -17.41
N ILE A 165 23.71 -9.43 -17.58
CA ILE A 165 22.89 -9.72 -18.76
C ILE A 165 23.00 -8.50 -19.67
N ASN A 166 23.65 -8.65 -20.81
CA ASN A 166 23.94 -7.56 -21.74
C ASN A 166 22.85 -7.47 -22.81
N GLN A 167 22.78 -6.36 -23.58
CA GLN A 167 21.86 -6.22 -24.72
C GLN A 167 21.95 -7.36 -25.75
N THR A 168 23.12 -8.00 -25.87
CA THR A 168 23.34 -9.12 -26.79
C THR A 168 23.07 -10.49 -26.16
N SER A 169 22.77 -10.54 -24.86
CA SER A 169 22.42 -11.78 -24.17
C SER A 169 21.01 -12.22 -24.58
N ARG A 170 20.77 -13.52 -24.60
CA ARG A 170 19.45 -14.08 -24.89
C ARG A 170 18.86 -14.66 -23.63
N VAL A 171 17.62 -14.26 -23.30
CA VAL A 171 16.85 -14.77 -22.18
C VAL A 171 15.69 -15.59 -22.72
N ALA A 172 15.71 -16.89 -22.52
CA ALA A 172 14.61 -17.78 -22.90
C ALA A 172 13.83 -18.23 -21.66
N VAL A 173 12.53 -17.95 -21.61
CA VAL A 173 11.65 -18.38 -20.51
C VAL A 173 11.34 -19.87 -20.67
N LEU A 174 11.77 -20.69 -19.71
CA LEU A 174 11.52 -22.13 -19.67
C LEU A 174 10.26 -22.47 -18.84
N ARG A 175 10.01 -21.71 -17.78
CA ARG A 175 8.77 -21.77 -16.98
C ARG A 175 8.31 -20.35 -16.64
N ALA A 176 7.14 -19.96 -17.13
CA ALA A 176 6.55 -18.67 -16.81
C ALA A 176 6.09 -18.62 -15.34
N SER A 177 6.18 -17.44 -14.74
CA SER A 177 5.59 -17.15 -13.43
C SER A 177 4.23 -16.50 -13.60
N GLU A 178 3.31 -16.75 -12.66
CA GLU A 178 2.05 -16.00 -12.56
C GLU A 178 2.25 -14.60 -11.94
N ARG A 179 3.43 -14.32 -11.36
CA ARG A 179 3.79 -13.01 -10.80
C ARG A 179 4.38 -12.10 -11.88
N LYS A 180 3.65 -11.04 -12.24
CA LYS A 180 4.15 -9.99 -13.16
C LYS A 180 5.16 -9.07 -12.45
N VAL A 181 6.20 -8.65 -13.17
CA VAL A 181 7.10 -7.56 -12.75
C VAL A 181 6.29 -6.26 -12.68
N VAL A 182 6.19 -5.65 -11.51
CA VAL A 182 5.63 -4.29 -11.37
C VAL A 182 6.78 -3.31 -11.57
N VAL A 183 6.87 -2.75 -12.78
CA VAL A 183 7.73 -1.59 -13.05
C VAL A 183 7.10 -0.38 -12.34
N ALA A 184 7.90 0.41 -11.63
CA ALA A 184 7.40 1.66 -11.05
C ALA A 184 6.88 2.56 -12.18
N PRO A 185 5.61 3.00 -12.14
CA PRO A 185 5.06 3.84 -13.20
C PRO A 185 5.82 5.17 -13.21
N SER A 186 6.28 5.64 -14.37
CA SER A 186 6.88 6.98 -14.50
C SER A 186 5.82 8.09 -14.56
N GLU A 187 4.60 7.73 -14.94
CA GLU A 187 3.45 8.63 -14.99
C GLU A 187 2.87 8.87 -13.59
N PRO A 188 2.56 10.13 -13.23
CA PRO A 188 1.88 10.46 -11.99
C PRO A 188 0.53 9.75 -11.87
N THR A 189 0.29 9.15 -10.72
CA THR A 189 -0.98 8.53 -10.32
C THR A 189 -1.62 9.38 -9.23
N SER A 190 -2.93 9.61 -9.31
CA SER A 190 -3.67 10.32 -8.26
C SER A 190 -3.58 9.61 -6.91
N ILE A 191 -3.50 10.36 -5.82
CA ILE A 191 -3.44 9.81 -4.47
C ILE A 191 -4.61 8.87 -4.17
N GLU A 192 -5.83 9.22 -4.57
CA GLU A 192 -7.02 8.36 -4.41
C GLU A 192 -6.78 6.94 -4.96
N ARG A 193 -6.17 6.85 -6.14
CA ARG A 193 -5.85 5.58 -6.77
C ARG A 193 -4.69 4.87 -6.05
N VAL A 194 -3.68 5.61 -5.60
CA VAL A 194 -2.55 5.05 -4.82
C VAL A 194 -3.02 4.39 -3.52
N LEU A 195 -4.04 4.94 -2.85
CA LEU A 195 -4.59 4.36 -1.61
C LEU A 195 -5.13 2.93 -1.80
N ASN A 196 -5.54 2.58 -3.02
CA ASN A 196 -6.13 1.29 -3.38
C ASN A 196 -5.17 0.38 -4.17
N MET A 197 -3.92 0.81 -4.37
CA MET A 197 -2.89 0.04 -5.06
C MET A 197 -1.87 -0.55 -4.09
N ASP A 198 -1.10 -1.52 -4.58
CA ASP A 198 0.10 -2.04 -3.93
C ASP A 198 1.30 -1.89 -4.89
N GLY A 199 2.51 -2.03 -4.37
CA GLY A 199 3.74 -1.95 -5.17
C GLY A 199 4.39 -0.57 -5.11
N PHE A 200 4.48 0.11 -6.26
CA PHE A 200 5.15 1.40 -6.38
C PHE A 200 4.22 2.43 -7.03
N ALA A 201 4.36 3.69 -6.62
CA ALA A 201 3.65 4.81 -7.20
C ALA A 201 4.62 5.95 -7.55
N THR A 202 4.20 6.71 -8.56
CA THR A 202 4.71 8.06 -8.81
C THR A 202 3.59 9.03 -8.54
N VAL A 203 3.84 10.03 -7.70
CA VAL A 203 2.84 11.04 -7.32
C VAL A 203 3.38 12.43 -7.52
N VAL A 204 2.51 13.35 -7.93
CA VAL A 204 2.77 14.79 -7.88
C VAL A 204 1.88 15.35 -6.78
N ALA A 205 2.48 15.81 -5.70
CA ALA A 205 1.75 16.20 -4.51
C ALA A 205 2.45 17.32 -3.75
N ARG A 206 1.66 18.14 -3.06
CA ARG A 206 2.15 19.21 -2.20
C ARG A 206 2.38 18.68 -0.80
N VAL A 207 3.49 19.09 -0.18
CA VAL A 207 3.80 18.78 1.23
C VAL A 207 2.85 19.56 2.14
N ILE A 208 2.03 18.86 2.93
CA ILE A 208 1.08 19.46 3.88
C ILE A 208 1.66 19.53 5.28
N SER A 209 2.37 18.49 5.71
CA SER A 209 2.99 18.44 7.03
C SER A 209 4.27 17.63 7.01
N THR A 210 5.18 17.94 7.94
CA THR A 210 6.45 17.23 8.15
C THR A 210 6.78 17.21 9.64
N ASP A 211 7.20 16.05 10.15
CA ASP A 211 7.56 15.83 11.54
C ASP A 211 8.78 14.89 11.61
N GLN A 212 9.84 15.30 12.29
CA GLN A 212 11.03 14.47 12.50
C GLN A 212 10.77 13.49 13.65
N ARG A 213 10.93 12.19 13.39
CA ARG A 213 10.69 11.15 14.38
C ARG A 213 11.84 10.16 14.47
N THR A 214 12.13 9.79 15.71
CA THR A 214 13.04 8.69 16.02
C THR A 214 12.22 7.47 16.44
N VAL A 215 12.35 6.37 15.71
CA VAL A 215 11.60 5.13 15.96
C VAL A 215 12.56 4.01 16.38
N ASN A 216 12.21 3.29 17.44
CA ASN A 216 12.96 2.11 17.86
C ASN A 216 12.78 0.95 16.88
N LYS A 217 13.88 0.31 16.48
CA LYS A 217 13.82 -0.90 15.64
C LYS A 217 13.21 -2.06 16.43
N LYS A 218 12.38 -2.87 15.75
CA LYS A 218 11.72 -4.04 16.34
C LYS A 218 12.68 -5.10 16.86
N ASP A 219 13.90 -5.15 16.33
CA ASP A 219 14.95 -6.11 16.70
C ASP A 219 15.81 -5.63 17.88
N GLY A 220 15.51 -4.46 18.45
CA GLY A 220 16.27 -3.88 19.56
C GLY A 220 17.67 -3.36 19.16
N SER A 221 18.01 -3.34 17.87
CA SER A 221 19.34 -2.93 17.37
C SER A 221 19.57 -1.41 17.32
N GLY A 222 18.69 -0.62 17.94
CA GLY A 222 18.80 0.84 18.07
C GLY A 222 17.61 1.60 17.51
N THR A 223 17.81 2.88 17.24
CA THR A 223 16.83 3.81 16.69
C THR A 223 17.04 4.03 15.18
N ILE A 224 15.98 4.46 14.50
CA ILE A 224 15.99 4.98 13.13
C ILE A 224 15.38 6.37 13.18
N ASP A 225 16.12 7.36 12.72
CA ASP A 225 15.58 8.68 12.45
C ASP A 225 14.91 8.67 11.08
N LEU A 226 13.71 9.23 11.01
CA LEU A 226 12.93 9.31 9.78
C LEU A 226 12.06 10.56 9.82
N VAL A 227 11.70 11.07 8.64
CA VAL A 227 10.73 12.16 8.51
C VAL A 227 9.39 11.57 8.14
N LYS A 228 8.37 11.84 8.96
CA LYS A 228 6.98 11.55 8.63
C LYS A 228 6.27 12.80 8.17
N GLY A 229 5.20 12.63 7.40
CA GLY A 229 4.38 13.75 7.01
C GLY A 229 3.24 13.34 6.10
N ARG A 230 2.56 14.35 5.55
CA ARG A 230 1.42 14.18 4.66
C ARG A 230 1.64 14.91 3.35
N LEU A 231 1.23 14.25 2.27
CA LEU A 231 1.20 14.77 0.91
C LEU A 231 -0.26 14.88 0.45
N ALA A 232 -0.58 15.88 -0.34
CA ALA A 232 -1.92 16.06 -0.91
C ALA A 232 -1.90 16.46 -2.38
N ASP A 233 -2.92 16.00 -3.10
CA ASP A 233 -3.32 16.45 -4.42
C ASP A 233 -4.84 16.68 -4.42
N ASP A 234 -5.43 17.04 -5.56
CA ASP A 234 -6.87 17.29 -5.66
C ASP A 234 -7.74 16.05 -5.42
N SER A 235 -7.15 14.85 -5.43
CA SER A 235 -7.86 13.58 -5.22
C SER A 235 -7.82 13.12 -3.76
N GLY A 236 -6.92 13.65 -2.93
CA GLY A 236 -6.89 13.33 -1.50
C GLY A 236 -5.50 13.45 -0.86
N THR A 237 -5.31 12.71 0.23
CA THR A 237 -4.09 12.76 1.04
C THR A 237 -3.47 11.38 1.29
N ILE A 238 -2.14 11.34 1.40
CA ILE A 238 -1.39 10.14 1.75
C ILE A 238 -0.25 10.47 2.71
N GLY A 239 -0.05 9.61 3.70
CA GLY A 239 1.11 9.70 4.58
C GLY A 239 2.38 9.27 3.85
N PHE A 240 3.53 9.80 4.27
CA PHE A 240 4.83 9.30 3.84
C PHE A 240 5.77 9.06 5.03
N ALA A 241 6.70 8.14 4.83
CA ALA A 241 7.85 7.93 5.68
C ALA A 241 9.13 8.05 4.84
N CYS A 242 9.92 9.08 5.08
CA CYS A 242 11.23 9.28 4.49
C CYS A 242 12.31 8.73 5.41
N PHE A 243 13.05 7.73 4.94
CA PHE A 243 14.17 7.11 5.67
C PHE A 243 15.53 7.75 5.32
N ASP A 244 15.51 8.78 4.48
CA ASP A 244 16.67 9.58 4.07
C ASP A 244 16.41 11.05 4.40
N THR A 245 17.35 11.91 4.04
CA THR A 245 17.26 13.36 4.20
C THR A 245 16.06 13.91 3.41
N PHE A 246 15.19 14.66 4.08
CA PHE A 246 14.01 15.29 3.48
C PHE A 246 14.03 16.80 3.75
N GLU A 247 14.56 17.57 2.80
CA GLU A 247 14.76 19.03 2.89
C GLU A 247 13.74 19.79 2.02
N HIS A 248 12.45 19.47 2.19
CA HIS A 248 11.37 20.14 1.47
C HIS A 248 10.36 20.75 2.44
N PRO A 249 10.25 22.09 2.52
CA PRO A 249 9.33 22.74 3.45
C PRO A 249 7.87 22.49 3.07
N VAL A 250 6.98 22.65 4.06
CA VAL A 250 5.53 22.65 3.85
C VAL A 250 5.14 23.65 2.75
N GLY A 251 4.23 23.23 1.88
CA GLY A 251 3.79 23.96 0.69
C GLY A 251 4.57 23.64 -0.59
N THR A 252 5.72 22.96 -0.51
CA THR A 252 6.50 22.57 -1.70
C THR A 252 5.74 21.55 -2.54
N LEU A 253 5.66 21.78 -3.85
CA LEU A 253 5.12 20.82 -4.81
C LEU A 253 6.23 19.88 -5.27
N LEU A 254 6.03 18.58 -5.11
CA LEU A 254 7.04 17.56 -5.39
C LEU A 254 6.51 16.55 -6.40
N LYS A 255 7.39 16.10 -7.29
CA LYS A 255 7.23 14.84 -8.04
C LYS A 255 8.05 13.78 -7.32
N ILE A 256 7.37 12.76 -6.80
CA ILE A 256 7.97 11.65 -6.07
C ILE A 256 7.80 10.41 -6.94
N GLU A 257 8.88 9.94 -7.54
CA GLU A 257 8.88 8.84 -8.51
C GLU A 257 9.45 7.55 -7.90
N GLY A 258 8.71 6.44 -8.09
CA GLY A 258 9.10 5.12 -7.60
C GLY A 258 9.04 4.96 -6.08
N ALA A 259 8.16 5.69 -5.39
CA ALA A 259 7.92 5.48 -3.97
C ALA A 259 7.21 4.14 -3.75
N ALA A 260 7.71 3.34 -2.80
CA ALA A 260 7.08 2.07 -2.47
C ALA A 260 5.84 2.29 -1.61
N ILE A 261 4.72 1.68 -1.97
CA ILE A 261 3.50 1.71 -1.17
C ILE A 261 3.64 0.63 -0.09
N ARG A 262 3.63 1.06 1.18
CA ARG A 262 3.60 0.16 2.34
C ARG A 262 2.31 0.35 3.10
N ARG A 263 1.80 -0.73 3.68
CA ARG A 263 0.60 -0.68 4.53
C ARG A 263 1.01 -0.87 5.98
N PHE A 264 0.73 0.11 6.82
CA PHE A 264 0.82 -0.02 8.26
C PHE A 264 -0.59 -0.10 8.82
N ARG A 265 -0.95 -1.26 9.41
CA ARG A 265 -2.32 -1.52 9.92
C ARG A 265 -3.40 -1.26 8.86
N ASN A 266 -3.17 -1.75 7.64
CA ASN A 266 -3.99 -1.51 6.45
C ASN A 266 -4.09 -0.07 5.94
N THR A 267 -3.43 0.89 6.60
CA THR A 267 -3.31 2.26 6.09
C THR A 267 -2.12 2.37 5.13
N PRO A 268 -2.33 2.74 3.85
CA PRO A 268 -1.26 2.99 2.89
C PRO A 268 -0.40 4.18 3.29
N GLU A 269 0.91 4.06 3.10
CA GLU A 269 1.93 5.07 3.32
C GLU A 269 2.98 4.97 2.19
N LEU A 270 3.44 6.11 1.68
CA LEU A 270 4.55 6.17 0.73
C LEU A 270 5.89 6.09 1.46
N ASN A 271 6.70 5.09 1.12
CA ASN A 271 8.07 5.00 1.60
C ASN A 271 9.00 5.72 0.63
N ILE A 272 9.65 6.77 1.11
CA ILE A 272 10.67 7.54 0.41
C ILE A 272 12.03 7.12 0.98
N GLY A 273 12.97 6.78 0.10
CA GLY A 273 14.33 6.45 0.50
C GLY A 273 15.28 6.44 -0.69
N GLU A 274 16.42 5.75 -0.57
CA GLU A 274 17.51 5.73 -1.58
C GLU A 274 17.06 5.40 -3.03
N ARG A 275 15.91 4.72 -3.19
CA ARG A 275 15.39 4.28 -4.49
C ARG A 275 14.27 5.17 -5.04
N THR A 276 13.92 6.23 -4.34
CA THR A 276 12.85 7.16 -4.70
C THR A 276 13.46 8.43 -5.23
N LYS A 277 13.02 8.89 -6.41
CA LYS A 277 13.47 10.16 -6.97
C LYS A 277 12.49 11.25 -6.52
N VAL A 278 12.97 12.25 -5.80
CA VAL A 278 12.17 13.39 -5.33
C VAL A 278 12.68 14.65 -6.00
N GLU A 279 11.83 15.32 -6.76
CA GLU A 279 12.16 16.56 -7.47
C GLU A 279 11.11 17.63 -7.19
N ILE A 280 11.55 18.89 -7.09
CA ILE A 280 10.62 20.02 -7.05
C ILE A 280 9.89 20.06 -8.40
N TYR A 281 8.57 20.11 -8.34
CA TYR A 281 7.71 20.17 -9.50
C TYR A 281 7.06 21.54 -9.61
N HIS A 282 6.98 22.05 -10.83
CA HIS A 282 6.46 23.39 -11.11
C HIS A 282 5.20 23.27 -11.95
N ASP A 283 4.07 23.63 -11.34
CA ASP A 283 2.77 23.68 -12.00
C ASP A 283 1.94 24.78 -11.31
N GLU A 284 1.70 25.88 -12.02
CA GLU A 284 0.92 27.02 -11.52
C GLU A 284 -0.58 26.69 -11.43
N GLY A 285 -1.04 25.66 -12.14
CA GLY A 285 -2.42 25.19 -12.08
C GLY A 285 -2.70 24.26 -10.89
N PHE A 286 -1.66 23.81 -10.18
CA PHE A 286 -1.82 22.91 -9.04
C PHE A 286 -2.39 23.64 -7.82
N SER A 287 -3.34 23.02 -7.13
CA SER A 287 -4.01 23.60 -5.96
C SER A 287 -3.05 24.16 -4.91
N SER A 288 -3.41 25.30 -4.34
CA SER A 288 -2.64 25.97 -3.29
C SER A 288 -2.61 25.14 -2.01
N LEU A 289 -1.65 25.43 -1.12
CA LEU A 289 -1.59 24.79 0.20
C LEU A 289 -2.90 24.98 0.97
N GLU A 290 -3.43 26.20 1.01
CA GLU A 290 -4.66 26.54 1.72
C GLU A 290 -5.88 25.74 1.20
N ASN A 291 -6.01 25.62 -0.12
CA ASN A 291 -7.10 24.84 -0.72
C ASN A 291 -6.98 23.36 -0.40
N LEU A 292 -5.76 22.82 -0.47
CA LEU A 292 -5.49 21.42 -0.15
C LEU A 292 -5.69 21.14 1.34
N GLU A 293 -5.27 22.02 2.24
CA GLU A 293 -5.52 21.87 3.68
C GLU A 293 -7.01 21.86 4.00
N ALA A 294 -7.79 22.75 3.35
CA ALA A 294 -9.24 22.80 3.51
C ALA A 294 -9.93 21.52 2.99
N SER A 295 -9.49 20.97 1.86
CA SER A 295 -10.04 19.71 1.31
C SER A 295 -9.49 18.45 1.98
N SER A 296 -8.39 18.56 2.74
CA SER A 296 -7.73 17.44 3.43
C SER A 296 -8.32 17.12 4.81
N VAL A 297 -9.28 17.92 5.28
CA VAL A 297 -9.99 17.67 6.53
C VAL A 297 -10.84 16.41 6.36
N MET A 298 -10.50 15.38 7.11
CA MET A 298 -11.18 14.09 7.05
C MET A 298 -12.49 14.13 7.83
N GLN A 299 -13.39 13.23 7.47
CA GLN A 299 -14.60 12.91 8.23
C GLN A 299 -14.43 11.59 9.00
N ILE A 300 -15.27 11.32 10.00
CA ILE A 300 -15.19 10.10 10.82
C ILE A 300 -15.30 8.84 9.94
N SER A 301 -16.14 8.86 8.91
CA SER A 301 -16.32 7.75 7.96
C SER A 301 -15.05 7.40 7.16
N GLU A 302 -14.09 8.32 7.07
CA GLU A 302 -12.84 8.15 6.30
C GLU A 302 -11.68 7.67 7.17
N LEU A 303 -11.85 7.62 8.49
CA LEU A 303 -10.80 7.25 9.43
C LEU A 303 -10.37 5.78 9.25
N ARG A 304 -9.07 5.54 9.25
CA ARG A 304 -8.46 4.21 9.13
C ARG A 304 -7.50 3.94 10.29
N ASP A 305 -7.45 2.70 10.79
CA ASP A 305 -6.53 2.33 11.86
C ASP A 305 -5.08 2.57 11.43
N GLY A 306 -4.31 3.25 12.28
CA GLY A 306 -2.93 3.58 12.00
C GLY A 306 -2.73 4.81 11.11
N ALA A 307 -3.80 5.50 10.70
CA ALA A 307 -3.67 6.81 10.07
C ALA A 307 -2.95 7.78 11.01
N ASN A 308 -2.06 8.59 10.45
CA ASN A 308 -1.33 9.64 11.16
C ASN A 308 -1.57 10.97 10.44
N ASP A 309 -1.23 12.05 11.14
CA ASP A 309 -1.28 13.41 10.60
C ASP A 309 -2.68 13.76 10.07
N VAL A 310 -3.71 13.34 10.79
CA VAL A 310 -5.12 13.55 10.46
C VAL A 310 -5.57 14.93 10.95
N GLY A 311 -6.22 15.68 10.08
CA GLY A 311 -7.01 16.87 10.43
C GLY A 311 -8.50 16.53 10.35
N ILE A 312 -9.27 16.88 11.38
CA ILE A 312 -10.71 16.59 11.46
C ILE A 312 -11.40 17.57 12.40
N THR A 313 -12.65 17.92 12.13
CA THR A 313 -13.50 18.64 13.09
C THR A 313 -14.56 17.67 13.62
N VAL A 314 -14.75 17.62 14.93
CA VAL A 314 -15.74 16.74 15.57
C VAL A 314 -16.50 17.48 16.67
N GLN A 315 -17.71 17.02 16.96
CA GLN A 315 -18.49 17.40 18.12
C GLN A 315 -18.20 16.41 19.24
N LEU A 316 -17.64 16.89 20.34
CA LEU A 316 -17.39 16.10 21.54
C LEU A 316 -18.67 15.97 22.36
N THR A 317 -19.08 14.76 22.71
CA THR A 317 -20.33 14.48 23.44
C THR A 317 -20.12 13.94 24.84
N SER A 318 -18.97 13.33 25.10
CA SER A 318 -18.55 12.92 26.44
C SER A 318 -17.06 13.25 26.65
N TRP A 319 -16.66 13.52 27.88
CA TRP A 319 -15.25 13.72 28.24
C TRP A 319 -15.03 13.39 29.71
N SER A 320 -14.03 12.55 29.99
CA SER A 320 -13.69 12.13 31.35
C SER A 320 -12.22 11.77 31.44
N SER A 321 -11.68 11.67 32.65
CA SER A 321 -10.31 11.20 32.88
C SER A 321 -10.27 10.02 33.83
N ARG A 322 -9.23 9.19 33.69
CA ARG A 322 -8.90 8.15 34.65
C ARG A 322 -7.39 8.13 34.90
N THR A 323 -7.00 7.95 36.15
CA THR A 323 -5.60 7.83 36.57
C THR A 323 -5.28 6.37 36.88
N PHE A 324 -4.12 5.90 36.44
CA PHE A 324 -3.65 4.54 36.70
C PHE A 324 -2.13 4.52 36.88
N THR A 325 -1.62 3.52 37.60
CA THR A 325 -0.19 3.32 37.80
C THR A 325 0.39 2.47 36.66
N GLY A 326 1.41 2.98 35.97
CA GLY A 326 2.11 2.28 34.90
C GLY A 326 2.79 1.00 35.41
N LYS A 327 2.64 -0.10 34.67
CA LYS A 327 3.24 -1.40 35.03
C LYS A 327 4.77 -1.42 34.91
N ASP A 328 5.32 -0.58 34.04
CA ASP A 328 6.74 -0.62 33.66
C ASP A 328 7.60 0.33 34.51
N ASP A 329 7.05 1.48 34.92
CA ASP A 329 7.77 2.56 35.59
C ASP A 329 7.21 2.91 36.98
N GLY A 330 6.05 2.37 37.36
CA GLY A 330 5.36 2.72 38.60
C GLY A 330 4.86 4.17 38.64
N ALA A 331 4.94 4.91 37.54
CA ALA A 331 4.51 6.30 37.47
C ALA A 331 2.99 6.38 37.33
N GLU A 332 2.37 7.35 38.00
CA GLU A 332 0.96 7.67 37.76
C GLU A 332 0.81 8.31 36.37
N LYS A 333 -0.10 7.76 35.58
CA LYS A 333 -0.47 8.25 34.26
C LYS A 333 -1.96 8.55 34.26
N THR A 334 -2.32 9.71 33.74
CA THR A 334 -3.72 10.09 33.51
C THR A 334 -3.99 9.97 32.02
N VAL A 335 -5.14 9.41 31.68
CA VAL A 335 -5.65 9.36 30.31
C VAL A 335 -7.04 9.97 30.31
N TRP A 336 -7.26 10.90 29.40
CA TRP A 336 -8.55 11.51 29.14
C TRP A 336 -9.19 10.83 27.95
N GLY A 337 -10.51 10.69 27.96
CA GLY A 337 -11.21 10.12 26.84
C GLY A 337 -12.71 10.39 26.86
N GLY A 338 -13.28 10.25 25.68
CA GLY A 338 -14.68 10.53 25.41
C GLY A 338 -15.11 10.06 24.03
N ASP A 339 -16.34 10.39 23.68
CA ASP A 339 -16.98 10.06 22.42
C ASP A 339 -17.18 11.33 21.60
N ALA A 340 -16.98 11.21 20.30
CA ALA A 340 -17.07 12.30 19.37
C ALA A 340 -17.89 11.88 18.13
N VAL A 341 -18.61 12.84 17.58
CA VAL A 341 -19.51 12.64 16.44
C VAL A 341 -19.30 13.70 15.39
N ASP A 342 -19.56 13.34 14.14
CA ASP A 342 -19.73 14.26 13.02
C ASP A 342 -20.91 13.73 12.18
N PRO A 343 -21.37 14.44 11.13
CA PRO A 343 -22.49 13.97 10.32
C PRO A 343 -22.30 12.61 9.64
N THR A 344 -21.10 12.04 9.67
CA THR A 344 -20.72 10.80 8.97
C THR A 344 -20.46 9.62 9.90
N GLY A 345 -20.50 9.82 11.22
CA GLY A 345 -20.50 8.72 12.17
C GLY A 345 -20.02 9.07 13.57
N VAL A 346 -19.63 8.03 14.30
CA VAL A 346 -19.22 8.10 15.69
C VAL A 346 -17.80 7.54 15.85
N CYS A 347 -16.97 8.22 16.63
CA CYS A 347 -15.66 7.74 17.02
C CYS A 347 -15.38 8.02 18.50
N ARG A 348 -14.25 7.50 18.98
CA ARG A 348 -13.70 7.84 20.29
C ARG A 348 -12.62 8.89 20.14
N ILE A 349 -12.36 9.61 21.21
CA ILE A 349 -11.19 10.47 21.34
C ILE A 349 -10.47 10.14 22.64
N THR A 350 -9.14 10.08 22.58
CA THR A 350 -8.28 9.81 23.73
C THR A 350 -7.14 10.81 23.76
N ALA A 351 -6.88 11.43 24.91
CA ALA A 351 -5.72 12.30 25.10
C ALA A 351 -4.82 11.78 26.21
N TRP A 352 -3.51 11.87 25.98
CA TRP A 352 -2.46 11.53 26.97
C TRP A 352 -1.94 12.76 27.72
N THR A 353 -2.49 13.93 27.40
CA THR A 353 -2.22 15.21 28.04
C THR A 353 -3.56 15.86 28.41
N GLU A 354 -3.54 16.69 29.43
CA GLU A 354 -4.73 17.45 29.80
C GLU A 354 -5.05 18.46 28.68
N LEU A 355 -6.28 18.40 28.18
CA LEU A 355 -6.81 19.34 27.20
C LEU A 355 -7.64 20.40 27.92
N PRO A 356 -7.72 21.63 27.39
CA PRO A 356 -8.52 22.72 27.98
C PRO A 356 -10.03 22.53 27.73
N ILE A 357 -10.54 21.33 27.98
CA ILE A 357 -11.91 20.90 27.73
C ILE A 357 -12.58 20.68 29.09
N ASP A 358 -13.63 21.44 29.34
CA ASP A 358 -14.49 21.31 30.51
C ASP A 358 -15.70 20.43 30.18
N ASP A 359 -16.00 19.44 31.03
CA ASP A 359 -17.10 18.49 30.81
C ASP A 359 -18.48 19.17 30.87
N GLY A 360 -18.60 20.24 31.66
CA GLY A 360 -19.79 21.08 31.75
C GLY A 360 -20.06 21.91 30.48
N SER A 361 -19.11 21.99 29.55
CA SER A 361 -19.23 22.74 28.29
C SER A 361 -19.69 21.88 27.11
N LEU A 362 -19.98 20.59 27.34
CA LEU A 362 -20.42 19.66 26.30
C LEU A 362 -21.93 19.82 25.98
N PRO A 363 -22.35 19.59 24.71
CA PRO A 363 -21.51 19.28 23.55
C PRO A 363 -20.77 20.52 23.01
N LEU A 364 -19.55 20.33 22.53
CA LEU A 364 -18.76 21.38 21.89
C LEU A 364 -18.02 20.87 20.65
N ALA A 365 -17.64 21.78 19.75
CA ALA A 365 -16.84 21.41 18.58
C ALA A 365 -15.35 21.62 18.82
N VAL A 366 -14.56 20.63 18.44
CA VAL A 366 -13.09 20.71 18.41
C VAL A 366 -12.58 20.46 17.00
N LYS A 367 -11.64 21.30 16.57
CA LYS A 367 -10.82 21.07 15.38
C LYS A 367 -9.51 20.44 15.83
N LEU A 368 -9.22 19.28 15.28
CA LEU A 368 -8.03 18.50 15.54
C LEU A 368 -7.08 18.60 14.35
N SER A 369 -5.79 18.76 14.63
CA SER A 369 -4.74 18.82 13.62
C SER A 369 -3.58 17.89 13.96
N ASN A 370 -3.07 17.19 12.95
CA ASN A 370 -1.96 16.25 13.08
C ASN A 370 -2.18 15.12 14.10
N VAL A 371 -3.43 14.70 14.34
CA VAL A 371 -3.74 13.61 15.28
C VAL A 371 -3.52 12.25 14.63
N ARG A 372 -3.45 11.19 15.43
CA ARG A 372 -3.34 9.81 14.94
C ARG A 372 -4.61 9.04 15.22
N VAL A 373 -4.91 8.06 14.39
CA VAL A 373 -6.06 7.18 14.53
C VAL A 373 -5.59 5.80 14.98
N ARG A 374 -6.24 5.28 16.00
CA ARG A 374 -6.16 3.88 16.41
C ARG A 374 -7.54 3.24 16.24
N SER A 375 -7.59 1.93 16.04
CA SER A 375 -8.84 1.19 16.23
C SER A 375 -8.85 0.52 17.59
N TRP A 376 -9.95 0.71 18.32
CA TRP A 376 -10.23 0.00 19.56
C TRP A 376 -11.54 -0.78 19.40
N GLN A 377 -11.44 -2.11 19.35
CA GLN A 377 -12.59 -2.99 19.17
C GLN A 377 -13.50 -2.58 17.99
N GLY A 378 -12.90 -2.16 16.88
CA GLY A 378 -13.62 -1.75 15.67
C GLY A 378 -14.20 -0.33 15.70
N THR A 379 -13.99 0.43 16.77
CA THR A 379 -14.31 1.86 16.81
C THR A 379 -13.04 2.67 16.58
N PRO A 380 -13.02 3.60 15.60
CA PRO A 380 -11.93 4.56 15.45
C PRO A 380 -11.74 5.39 16.72
N ASP A 381 -10.49 5.65 17.08
CA ASP A 381 -10.07 6.39 18.26
C ASP A 381 -9.05 7.45 17.84
N LEU A 382 -9.49 8.70 17.86
CA LEU A 382 -8.67 9.89 17.62
C LEU A 382 -7.76 10.10 18.83
N THR A 383 -6.48 9.80 18.68
CA THR A 383 -5.50 9.99 19.74
C THR A 383 -4.82 11.34 19.62
N VAL A 384 -5.03 12.18 20.63
CA VAL A 384 -4.38 13.47 20.81
C VAL A 384 -3.16 13.28 21.71
N ASP A 385 -1.99 13.69 21.23
CA ASP A 385 -0.71 13.56 21.92
C ASP A 385 -0.28 14.87 22.61
N ARG A 386 -0.63 16.03 22.04
CA ARG A 386 -0.18 17.35 22.48
C ARG A 386 -1.30 18.37 22.41
N THR A 387 -1.27 19.37 23.29
CA THR A 387 -2.33 20.38 23.43
C THR A 387 -2.47 21.23 22.17
N GLU A 388 -1.38 21.54 21.47
CA GLU A 388 -1.42 22.33 20.22
C GLU A 388 -2.15 21.65 19.05
N GLN A 389 -2.50 20.36 19.18
CA GLN A 389 -3.27 19.64 18.18
C GLN A 389 -4.78 19.93 18.26
N VAL A 390 -5.22 20.70 19.27
CA VAL A 390 -6.63 20.93 19.57
C VAL A 390 -6.95 22.42 19.56
N GLU A 391 -7.94 22.79 18.76
CA GLU A 391 -8.56 24.11 18.73
C GLU A 391 -10.05 23.95 19.07
N ILE A 392 -10.52 24.61 20.13
CA ILE A 392 -11.95 24.63 20.49
C ILE A 392 -12.64 25.67 19.62
N LEU A 393 -13.72 25.27 18.95
CA LEU A 393 -14.50 26.15 18.09
C LEU A 393 -15.65 26.80 18.86
N ASP A 394 -15.96 28.04 18.51
CA ASP A 394 -17.07 28.79 19.13
C ASP A 394 -18.45 28.21 18.81
N THR A 395 -18.58 27.55 17.65
CA THR A 395 -19.84 26.99 17.16
C THR A 395 -19.64 25.62 16.53
N ILE A 396 -20.61 24.72 16.74
CA ILE A 396 -20.65 23.45 16.02
C ILE A 396 -20.99 23.73 14.55
N PRO A 397 -20.22 23.21 13.57
CA PRO A 397 -20.45 23.50 12.15
C PRO A 397 -21.73 22.90 11.56
N TRP A 398 -22.45 22.09 12.33
CA TRP A 398 -23.68 21.38 11.96
C TRP A 398 -24.69 21.44 13.12
N GLU A 399 -25.92 20.99 12.87
CA GLU A 399 -26.94 20.84 13.92
C GLU A 399 -26.49 19.82 14.96
N ALA A 400 -26.52 20.20 16.25
CA ALA A 400 -25.98 19.37 17.33
C ALA A 400 -26.54 17.93 17.28
N ILE A 401 -25.61 16.98 17.17
CA ILE A 401 -25.94 15.56 17.00
C ILE A 401 -26.06 14.90 18.37
N ASP A 402 -27.13 14.14 18.58
CA ASP A 402 -27.26 13.25 19.72
C ASP A 402 -26.53 11.92 19.45
N ALA A 403 -25.43 11.68 20.16
CA ALA A 403 -24.58 10.50 19.94
C ALA A 403 -25.30 9.18 20.24
N ASP A 404 -26.29 9.15 21.12
CA ASP A 404 -26.99 7.93 21.51
C ASP A 404 -27.92 7.40 20.41
N THR A 405 -28.38 8.31 19.54
CA THR A 405 -29.31 8.00 18.45
C THR A 405 -28.72 8.19 17.05
N HIS A 406 -27.48 8.68 16.97
CA HIS A 406 -26.82 8.93 15.70
C HIS A 406 -26.41 7.63 15.00
N SER A 407 -26.99 7.41 13.82
CA SER A 407 -26.54 6.39 12.89
C SER A 407 -26.56 6.91 11.45
N VAL A 408 -25.52 6.61 10.70
CA VAL A 408 -25.37 7.02 9.30
C VAL A 408 -25.65 5.82 8.39
N GLU A 409 -26.62 5.98 7.49
CA GLU A 409 -26.92 4.97 6.46
C GLU A 409 -25.76 4.87 5.46
N VAL A 410 -25.26 3.66 5.29
CA VAL A 410 -24.15 3.33 4.38
C VAL A 410 -24.51 2.09 3.57
N ASP A 411 -24.20 2.09 2.28
CA ASP A 411 -24.31 0.90 1.44
C ASP A 411 -23.50 -0.26 2.04
N PHE A 412 -24.05 -1.47 1.98
CA PHE A 412 -23.47 -2.62 2.66
C PHE A 412 -22.09 -2.99 2.11
N SER A 413 -21.94 -2.97 0.78
CA SER A 413 -20.65 -3.23 0.12
C SER A 413 -19.65 -2.11 0.34
N GLU A 414 -20.08 -0.85 0.35
CA GLU A 414 -19.22 0.27 0.71
C GLU A 414 -18.69 0.14 2.15
N LEU A 415 -19.58 -0.16 3.10
CA LEU A 415 -19.23 -0.33 4.51
C LEU A 415 -18.18 -1.44 4.70
N LEU A 416 -18.32 -2.56 3.99
CA LEU A 416 -17.45 -3.72 4.12
C LEU A 416 -16.10 -3.56 3.40
N SER A 417 -16.05 -2.74 2.35
CA SER A 417 -14.81 -2.43 1.62
C SER A 417 -13.99 -1.30 2.25
N GLY A 418 -14.61 -0.54 3.16
CA GLY A 418 -14.01 0.58 3.88
C GLY A 418 -13.20 0.22 5.13
N GLY A 419 -12.93 1.24 5.94
CA GLY A 419 -12.33 1.07 7.27
C GLY A 419 -13.35 0.60 8.32
N SER A 420 -12.87 0.32 9.53
CA SER A 420 -13.79 0.08 10.66
C SER A 420 -14.58 1.36 10.98
N ARG A 421 -15.89 1.25 11.15
CA ARG A 421 -16.82 2.38 11.37
C ARG A 421 -17.78 2.07 12.54
N SER A 422 -18.22 3.10 13.25
CA SER A 422 -19.19 3.00 14.35
C SER A 422 -20.30 4.03 14.17
N GLY A 423 -21.50 3.72 14.65
CA GLY A 423 -22.68 4.56 14.40
C GLY A 423 -23.13 4.48 12.94
N VAL A 424 -23.12 3.28 12.37
CA VAL A 424 -23.55 3.03 10.98
C VAL A 424 -24.85 2.25 10.96
N ALA A 425 -25.68 2.52 9.97
CA ALA A 425 -26.84 1.76 9.60
C ALA A 425 -26.62 1.16 8.20
N SER A 426 -27.00 -0.10 8.00
CA SER A 426 -26.90 -0.72 6.69
C SER A 426 -27.89 -1.88 6.53
N THR A 427 -28.28 -2.14 5.29
CA THR A 427 -29.33 -3.11 4.96
C THR A 427 -28.79 -4.22 4.07
N ALA A 428 -29.03 -5.48 4.45
CA ALA A 428 -28.59 -6.66 3.70
C ALA A 428 -29.51 -7.87 3.92
N THR A 429 -29.36 -8.89 3.09
CA THR A 429 -30.17 -10.11 3.16
C THR A 429 -29.53 -11.12 4.11
N VAL A 430 -30.32 -11.71 5.01
CA VAL A 430 -29.84 -12.81 5.85
C VAL A 430 -29.76 -14.09 5.03
N ILE A 431 -28.54 -14.59 4.78
CA ILE A 431 -28.31 -15.83 4.02
C ILE A 431 -27.98 -17.03 4.91
N SER A 432 -27.57 -16.80 6.17
CA SER A 432 -27.28 -17.87 7.10
C SER A 432 -27.51 -17.47 8.56
N VAL A 433 -28.00 -18.42 9.35
CA VAL A 433 -28.00 -18.34 10.82
C VAL A 433 -27.05 -19.43 11.32
N GLN A 434 -25.94 -19.02 11.91
CA GLN A 434 -24.84 -19.90 12.23
C GLN A 434 -25.04 -20.69 13.54
N PRO A 435 -24.41 -21.87 13.67
CA PRO A 435 -24.29 -22.56 14.94
C PRO A 435 -23.66 -21.66 16.03
N GLY A 436 -24.16 -21.82 17.26
CA GLY A 436 -23.83 -20.93 18.37
C GLY A 436 -24.65 -19.63 18.39
N SER A 437 -25.81 -19.64 17.72
CA SER A 437 -26.94 -18.74 17.94
C SER A 437 -27.89 -19.36 18.97
N GLY A 438 -28.37 -18.58 19.93
CA GLY A 438 -29.13 -19.06 21.10
C GLY A 438 -28.30 -19.00 22.37
N ILE A 439 -28.59 -19.91 23.31
CA ILE A 439 -27.87 -19.96 24.60
C ILE A 439 -26.45 -20.48 24.40
N ILE A 440 -25.49 -19.69 24.85
CA ILE A 440 -24.07 -20.00 24.86
C ILE A 440 -23.52 -19.95 26.27
N HIS A 441 -22.33 -20.50 26.47
CA HIS A 441 -21.60 -20.40 27.73
C HIS A 441 -20.37 -19.52 27.55
N ARG A 442 -20.11 -18.63 28.49
CA ARG A 442 -18.93 -17.76 28.50
C ARG A 442 -18.01 -18.10 29.65
N CYS A 443 -16.71 -17.96 29.38
CA CYS A 443 -15.70 -18.14 30.40
C CYS A 443 -15.85 -17.06 31.49
N PRO A 444 -15.98 -17.41 32.77
CA PRO A 444 -16.07 -16.44 33.86
C PRO A 444 -14.84 -15.54 33.98
N GLU A 445 -13.68 -15.99 33.48
CA GLU A 445 -12.43 -15.23 33.58
C GLU A 445 -12.18 -14.27 32.40
N CYS A 446 -12.48 -14.67 31.15
CA CYS A 446 -12.19 -13.85 29.97
C CYS A 446 -13.42 -13.48 29.13
N ASN A 447 -14.62 -13.87 29.54
CA ASN A 447 -15.89 -13.60 28.87
C ASN A 447 -15.99 -14.11 27.40
N LYS A 448 -15.04 -14.92 26.94
CA LYS A 448 -15.08 -15.56 25.62
C LYS A 448 -16.06 -16.72 25.60
N ALA A 449 -16.73 -16.91 24.47
CA ALA A 449 -17.63 -18.04 24.27
C ALA A 449 -16.86 -19.37 24.34
N MET A 450 -17.38 -20.29 25.12
CA MET A 450 -16.83 -21.62 25.38
C MET A 450 -17.35 -22.64 24.35
N ARG A 451 -16.60 -23.72 24.19
CA ARG A 451 -17.00 -24.88 23.39
C ARG A 451 -16.79 -26.15 24.20
N ASP A 452 -17.76 -27.05 24.17
CA ASP A 452 -17.68 -28.37 24.83
C ASP A 452 -17.25 -28.29 26.31
N GLY A 453 -17.74 -27.29 27.05
CA GLY A 453 -17.42 -27.07 28.46
C GLY A 453 -16.01 -26.52 28.73
N ALA A 454 -15.29 -26.05 27.70
CA ALA A 454 -13.95 -25.50 27.85
C ALA A 454 -13.78 -24.11 27.21
N CYS A 455 -13.02 -23.27 27.91
CA CYS A 455 -12.47 -22.04 27.36
C CYS A 455 -11.19 -22.38 26.59
N ARG A 456 -10.98 -21.74 25.44
CA ARG A 456 -9.75 -21.92 24.64
C ARG A 456 -8.49 -21.52 25.42
N ASP A 457 -8.59 -20.50 26.26
CA ASP A 457 -7.42 -19.90 26.90
C ASP A 457 -7.24 -20.40 28.35
N HIS A 458 -8.32 -20.73 29.04
CA HIS A 458 -8.32 -21.12 30.46
C HIS A 458 -8.75 -22.57 30.71
N GLY A 459 -8.97 -23.35 29.66
CA GLY A 459 -9.30 -24.77 29.75
C GLY A 459 -10.72 -25.09 30.25
N PRO A 460 -10.97 -26.34 30.66
CA PRO A 460 -12.28 -26.82 31.12
C PRO A 460 -12.76 -26.10 32.38
N GLN A 461 -13.97 -25.54 32.35
CA GLN A 461 -14.58 -24.86 33.51
C GLN A 461 -16.11 -24.74 33.35
N ALA A 462 -16.80 -24.37 34.43
CA ALA A 462 -18.22 -24.04 34.35
C ALA A 462 -18.39 -22.65 33.71
N GLY A 463 -19.13 -22.58 32.59
CA GLY A 463 -19.40 -21.33 31.92
C GLY A 463 -20.63 -20.60 32.47
N ILE A 464 -20.65 -19.29 32.30
CA ILE A 464 -21.81 -18.44 32.58
C ILE A 464 -22.69 -18.40 31.33
N GLU A 465 -23.98 -18.69 31.48
CA GLU A 465 -24.91 -18.64 30.34
C GLU A 465 -25.06 -17.22 29.80
N ASP A 466 -25.18 -17.13 28.48
CA ASP A 466 -25.45 -15.89 27.74
C ASP A 466 -26.29 -16.17 26.49
N LEU A 467 -26.93 -15.13 25.95
CA LEU A 467 -27.65 -15.19 24.68
C LEU A 467 -26.86 -14.44 23.61
N ARG A 468 -26.70 -15.06 22.44
CA ARG A 468 -26.08 -14.43 21.28
C ARG A 468 -26.69 -14.98 20.00
N LEU A 469 -26.88 -14.14 18.99
CA LEU A 469 -27.21 -14.59 17.64
C LEU A 469 -26.03 -14.34 16.69
N ARG A 470 -25.78 -15.27 15.78
CA ARG A 470 -24.73 -15.19 14.76
C ARG A 470 -25.36 -15.35 13.38
N ILE A 471 -25.29 -14.32 12.58
CA ILE A 471 -25.99 -14.20 11.31
C ILE A 471 -24.98 -13.85 10.22
N ILE A 472 -25.17 -14.35 9.01
CA ILE A 472 -24.43 -13.90 7.83
C ILE A 472 -25.36 -13.07 6.96
N LEU A 473 -24.93 -11.86 6.67
CA LEU A 473 -25.58 -10.89 5.81
C LEU A 473 -24.87 -10.85 4.45
N ASP A 474 -25.64 -10.64 3.39
CA ASP A 474 -25.16 -10.58 2.01
C ASP A 474 -26.05 -9.63 1.18
N ASP A 475 -25.43 -8.80 0.33
CA ASP A 475 -26.12 -7.86 -0.56
C ASP A 475 -26.01 -8.22 -2.05
N GLY A 476 -25.48 -9.41 -2.36
CA GLY A 476 -25.20 -9.91 -3.70
C GLY A 476 -23.80 -9.57 -4.24
N GLN A 477 -23.05 -8.69 -3.56
CA GLN A 477 -21.69 -8.31 -3.92
C GLN A 477 -20.69 -8.72 -2.84
N THR A 478 -21.04 -8.49 -1.58
CA THR A 478 -20.21 -8.76 -0.42
C THR A 478 -21.02 -9.46 0.68
N ASN A 479 -20.32 -10.10 1.61
CA ASN A 479 -20.92 -10.72 2.78
C ASN A 479 -20.20 -10.31 4.06
N GLY A 480 -20.95 -10.29 5.16
CA GLY A 480 -20.45 -9.91 6.48
C GLY A 480 -21.06 -10.76 7.60
N ALA A 481 -20.28 -11.02 8.64
CA ALA A 481 -20.76 -11.75 9.82
C ALA A 481 -21.31 -10.77 10.85
N LEU A 482 -22.59 -10.89 11.19
CA LEU A 482 -23.27 -10.08 12.19
C LEU A 482 -23.40 -10.85 13.52
N ILE A 483 -23.08 -10.19 14.62
CA ILE A 483 -23.32 -10.68 15.98
C ILE A 483 -24.30 -9.76 16.69
N LEU A 484 -25.37 -10.35 17.22
CA LEU A 484 -26.25 -9.71 18.19
C LEU A 484 -25.86 -10.20 19.59
N ASN A 485 -25.58 -9.25 20.48
CA ASN A 485 -25.38 -9.52 21.90
C ASN A 485 -26.72 -9.86 22.57
N ARG A 486 -26.72 -10.15 23.88
CA ARG A 486 -27.94 -10.48 24.64
C ARG A 486 -29.04 -9.43 24.45
N GLN A 487 -28.74 -8.16 24.69
CA GLN A 487 -29.73 -7.08 24.65
C GLN A 487 -30.34 -6.93 23.25
N SER A 488 -29.52 -6.86 22.21
CA SER A 488 -30.00 -6.72 20.83
C SER A 488 -30.74 -7.99 20.36
N ALA A 489 -30.33 -9.16 20.82
CA ALA A 489 -31.00 -10.43 20.53
C ALA A 489 -32.37 -10.51 21.21
N GLU A 490 -32.48 -10.15 22.49
CA GLU A 490 -33.77 -10.12 23.20
C GLU A 490 -34.74 -9.13 22.55
N ALA A 491 -34.24 -7.94 22.17
CA ALA A 491 -35.02 -6.93 21.46
C ALA A 491 -35.53 -7.44 20.11
N PHE A 492 -34.66 -8.08 19.31
CA PHE A 492 -35.04 -8.66 18.02
C PHE A 492 -36.04 -9.82 18.15
N LEU A 493 -35.83 -10.71 19.13
CA LEU A 493 -36.67 -11.88 19.33
C LEU A 493 -38.02 -11.55 19.96
N GLY A 494 -38.11 -10.43 20.70
CA GLY A 494 -39.24 -10.12 21.57
C GLY A 494 -39.37 -11.10 22.74
N GLN A 495 -38.25 -11.72 23.16
CA GLN A 495 -38.17 -12.77 24.17
C GLN A 495 -36.96 -12.52 25.06
N THR A 496 -37.06 -12.81 26.36
CA THR A 496 -35.91 -12.73 27.26
C THR A 496 -35.02 -13.96 27.12
N MET A 497 -33.77 -13.87 27.59
CA MET A 497 -32.86 -15.01 27.67
C MET A 497 -33.48 -16.19 28.44
N ALA A 498 -34.27 -15.92 29.48
CA ALA A 498 -34.97 -16.95 30.24
C ALA A 498 -36.03 -17.67 29.40
N ASP A 499 -36.78 -16.93 28.59
CA ASP A 499 -37.77 -17.53 27.67
C ASP A 499 -37.07 -18.42 26.63
N VAL A 500 -35.93 -17.98 26.11
CA VAL A 500 -35.12 -18.77 25.16
C VAL A 500 -34.53 -20.00 25.85
N GLN A 501 -34.07 -19.90 27.10
CA GLN A 501 -33.62 -21.05 27.88
C GLN A 501 -34.74 -22.08 28.05
N ASP A 502 -35.93 -21.63 28.44
CA ASP A 502 -37.08 -22.50 28.61
C ASP A 502 -37.48 -23.18 27.30
N ALA A 503 -37.44 -22.46 26.18
CA ALA A 503 -37.72 -23.00 24.85
C ALA A 503 -36.69 -24.04 24.37
N THR A 504 -35.43 -23.94 24.82
CA THR A 504 -34.32 -24.79 24.35
C THR A 504 -34.02 -26.01 25.25
N LYS A 505 -34.63 -26.09 26.44
CA LYS A 505 -34.37 -27.18 27.42
C LYS A 505 -34.65 -28.60 26.90
N ASN A 506 -35.67 -28.77 26.06
CA ASN A 506 -36.18 -30.10 25.71
C ASN A 506 -35.45 -30.74 24.52
N ASP A 507 -34.91 -29.94 23.61
CA ASP A 507 -34.34 -30.39 22.33
C ASP A 507 -32.93 -29.85 22.05
N GLY A 508 -32.31 -29.19 23.03
CA GLY A 508 -31.00 -28.57 22.85
C GLY A 508 -30.99 -27.37 21.90
N GLY A 509 -32.17 -26.79 21.61
CA GLY A 509 -32.33 -25.59 20.80
C GLY A 509 -32.51 -25.84 19.29
N GLU A 510 -32.82 -27.06 18.88
CA GLU A 510 -33.07 -27.38 17.47
C GLU A 510 -34.32 -26.65 16.93
N ALA A 511 -35.44 -26.69 17.65
CA ALA A 511 -36.66 -25.97 17.28
C ALA A 511 -36.46 -24.45 17.30
N PHE A 512 -35.70 -23.93 18.27
CA PHE A 512 -35.34 -22.51 18.31
C PHE A 512 -34.55 -22.09 17.06
N MET A 513 -33.55 -22.89 16.66
CA MET A 513 -32.78 -22.63 15.44
C MET A 513 -33.64 -22.73 14.18
N ALA A 514 -34.60 -23.65 14.11
CA ALA A 514 -35.53 -23.76 13.00
C ALA A 514 -36.46 -22.55 12.90
N ASP A 515 -37.02 -22.09 14.02
CA ASP A 515 -37.84 -20.87 14.10
C ASP A 515 -37.03 -19.64 13.67
N LEU A 516 -35.82 -19.47 14.21
CA LEU A 516 -34.94 -18.35 13.88
C LEU A 516 -34.64 -18.30 12.38
N ARG A 517 -34.32 -19.46 11.78
CA ARG A 517 -34.12 -19.58 10.32
C ARG A 517 -35.37 -19.19 9.53
N SER A 518 -36.54 -19.63 9.96
CA SER A 518 -37.81 -19.32 9.27
C SER A 518 -38.16 -17.82 9.30
N ARG A 519 -37.77 -17.12 10.36
CA ARG A 519 -37.99 -15.68 10.52
C ARG A 519 -37.03 -14.85 9.68
N MET A 520 -35.78 -15.29 9.55
CA MET A 520 -34.70 -14.43 9.04
C MET A 520 -34.27 -14.77 7.62
N LEU A 521 -34.13 -16.05 7.28
CA LEU A 521 -33.48 -16.46 6.02
C LEU A 521 -34.20 -15.91 4.79
N GLY A 522 -33.41 -15.37 3.87
CA GLY A 522 -33.88 -14.82 2.60
C GLY A 522 -34.61 -13.48 2.72
N ARG A 523 -34.59 -12.82 3.89
CA ARG A 523 -35.22 -11.52 4.10
C ARG A 523 -34.18 -10.44 4.37
N ARG A 524 -34.46 -9.23 3.87
CA ARG A 524 -33.64 -8.06 4.12
C ARG A 524 -33.87 -7.54 5.53
N HIS A 525 -32.78 -7.19 6.19
CA HIS A 525 -32.79 -6.60 7.52
C HIS A 525 -31.88 -5.40 7.53
N THR A 526 -32.29 -4.38 8.27
CA THR A 526 -31.49 -3.20 8.57
C THR A 526 -30.90 -3.40 9.95
N PHE A 527 -29.60 -3.14 10.08
CA PHE A 527 -28.92 -3.13 11.37
C PHE A 527 -28.33 -1.75 11.63
N THR A 528 -28.28 -1.36 12.90
CA THR A 528 -27.46 -0.23 13.35
C THR A 528 -26.39 -0.73 14.32
N GLY A 529 -25.21 -0.15 14.28
CA GLY A 529 -24.12 -0.45 15.21
C GLY A 529 -22.75 -0.13 14.64
N ARG A 530 -21.83 -1.10 14.69
CA ARG A 530 -20.45 -0.92 14.24
C ARG A 530 -19.93 -2.06 13.37
N ALA A 531 -19.05 -1.70 12.44
CA ALA A 531 -18.35 -2.61 11.55
C ALA A 531 -16.87 -2.66 11.92
N MET A 532 -16.36 -3.85 12.25
CA MET A 532 -14.93 -4.10 12.44
C MET A 532 -14.39 -4.76 11.18
N ILE A 533 -13.56 -4.02 10.46
CA ILE A 533 -12.97 -4.48 9.19
C ILE A 533 -11.47 -4.68 9.41
N ASP A 534 -11.01 -5.91 9.21
CA ASP A 534 -9.61 -6.30 9.32
C ASP A 534 -9.20 -7.25 8.17
N PRO A 535 -7.92 -7.67 8.05
CA PRO A 535 -7.48 -8.56 6.98
C PRO A 535 -8.17 -9.94 6.95
N GLN A 536 -8.84 -10.36 8.04
CA GLN A 536 -9.55 -11.64 8.14
C GLN A 536 -11.01 -11.52 7.68
N GLY A 537 -11.50 -10.30 7.49
CA GLY A 537 -12.83 -10.01 6.98
C GLY A 537 -13.58 -8.99 7.84
N ALA A 538 -14.89 -8.99 7.68
CA ALA A 538 -15.77 -8.04 8.34
C ALA A 538 -16.63 -8.69 9.42
N LEU A 539 -16.56 -8.12 10.63
CA LEU A 539 -17.40 -8.46 11.76
C LEU A 539 -18.28 -7.26 12.13
N LEU A 540 -19.59 -7.45 12.01
CA LEU A 540 -20.61 -6.46 12.34
C LEU A 540 -21.12 -6.75 13.75
N MET A 541 -21.16 -5.74 14.61
CA MET A 541 -21.83 -5.79 15.90
C MET A 541 -23.01 -4.83 15.86
N ALA A 542 -24.21 -5.39 16.02
CA ALA A 542 -25.44 -4.62 15.92
C ALA A 542 -26.06 -4.35 17.29
N ASP A 543 -26.43 -3.10 17.49
CA ASP A 543 -27.18 -2.59 18.63
C ASP A 543 -28.69 -2.69 18.34
N CYS A 544 -29.09 -2.42 17.09
CA CYS A 544 -30.43 -2.69 16.59
C CYS A 544 -30.38 -3.62 15.37
N PHE A 545 -31.38 -4.48 15.23
CA PHE A 545 -31.57 -5.34 14.08
C PHE A 545 -33.06 -5.53 13.83
N ALA A 546 -33.54 -5.12 12.66
CA ALA A 546 -34.95 -5.14 12.32
C ALA A 546 -35.17 -5.60 10.88
N LEU A 547 -36.35 -6.12 10.58
CA LEU A 547 -36.75 -6.38 9.21
C LEU A 547 -36.77 -5.05 8.45
N ALA A 548 -36.18 -5.01 7.25
CA ALA A 548 -36.17 -3.80 6.45
C ALA A 548 -37.60 -3.45 6.02
N ASP A 549 -38.02 -2.20 6.21
CA ASP A 549 -39.32 -1.70 5.76
C ASP A 549 -39.22 -1.24 4.30
N ASP A 550 -39.31 -2.22 3.41
CA ASP A 550 -39.04 -2.03 2.00
C ASP A 550 -40.31 -1.70 1.24
N ASN A 551 -40.42 -0.46 0.76
CA ASN A 551 -41.40 -0.13 -0.25
C ASN A 551 -40.95 -0.70 -1.61
N LEU A 552 -41.51 -1.85 -1.98
CA LEU A 552 -41.19 -2.56 -3.23
C LEU A 552 -41.39 -1.67 -4.48
N GLU A 553 -42.32 -0.71 -4.44
CA GLU A 553 -42.54 0.22 -5.54
C GLU A 553 -41.39 1.23 -5.67
N GLU A 554 -40.91 1.77 -4.54
CA GLU A 554 -39.75 2.67 -4.52
C GLU A 554 -38.48 1.95 -4.97
N LEU A 555 -38.20 0.74 -4.45
CA LEU A 555 -37.07 -0.07 -4.87
C LEU A 555 -37.11 -0.38 -6.38
N ALA A 556 -38.29 -0.72 -6.91
CA ALA A 556 -38.45 -0.97 -8.33
C ALA A 556 -38.19 0.30 -9.17
N ASN A 557 -38.62 1.47 -8.69
CA ASN A 557 -38.38 2.74 -9.36
C ASN A 557 -36.89 3.14 -9.30
N GLU A 558 -36.22 2.95 -8.17
CA GLU A 558 -34.78 3.22 -8.03
C GLU A 558 -33.96 2.35 -8.99
N VAL A 559 -34.29 1.05 -9.10
CA VAL A 559 -33.63 0.15 -10.05
C VAL A 559 -33.89 0.59 -11.50
N ARG A 560 -35.13 0.97 -11.84
CA ARG A 560 -35.47 1.47 -13.18
C ARG A 560 -34.69 2.73 -13.53
N GLU A 561 -34.61 3.69 -12.61
CA GLU A 561 -33.85 4.93 -12.78
C GLU A 561 -32.36 4.63 -12.97
N ARG A 562 -31.77 3.82 -12.09
CA ARG A 562 -30.35 3.43 -12.15
C ARG A 562 -30.00 2.72 -13.46
N TRP A 563 -30.93 1.94 -14.02
CA TRP A 563 -30.74 1.20 -15.28
C TRP A 563 -31.21 1.98 -16.52
N GLY A 564 -31.71 3.22 -16.36
CA GLY A 564 -32.23 4.04 -17.45
C GLY A 564 -33.45 3.43 -18.15
N VAL A 565 -34.19 2.54 -17.48
CA VAL A 565 -35.39 1.89 -18.02
C VAL A 565 -36.58 2.79 -17.70
N PHE A 566 -36.71 3.87 -18.46
CA PHE A 566 -37.90 4.71 -18.41
C PHE A 566 -39.06 4.01 -19.13
N ALA A 567 -40.27 4.10 -18.56
CA ALA A 567 -41.50 3.61 -19.16
C ALA A 567 -41.96 4.50 -20.32
#